data_AF-K7WKT9-F1
#
_entry.id   AF-K7WKT9-F1
#
_cell.length_a   1.000
_cell.length_b   1.000
_cell.length_c   1.000
_cell.angle_alpha   90.00
_cell.angle_beta   90.00
_cell.angle_gamma   90.00
#
_symmetry.space_group_name_H-M   'P 1'
#
loop_
_entity.id
_entity.type
_entity.pdbx_description
1 polymer ?
#
loop_
_entity_poly.entity_id
_entity_poly.type
_entity_poly.pdbx_seq_one_letter_code
_entity_poly.pdbx_strand_id
1 'polypeptide(L)'
;MTKLPTAFTALDLSGFEFDKTIRYNSVNREMVDQACAVLQKNRIRIVVRSVQAALKEIYGIGGSSENICRFLEEWRKDNTQALKASKGEKNLVAEILNDDQTLDETEIPEEVHQLSKQLGIILYTFGHQKADTTISGDRIKTLAEENDLLKSQLKDFPQFQMQLDFYKAEYERQRKELQEAYLSINKQQLADSETFRLQLETVQNERNDLVLKNNEFAKQLTELAEVQTREQERQGEIAKLNGALEAREREVIVMREQVQALQGEFGQKLVIESQLTTSQEQVRQANETITKLQAQLQEKSTSELQVDVDIDGLNAEIRELMDDRDLLKLRVEELESQVAKKSRKPVAA
;
A
#
# COMPACT_ATOMS: atom_id res chain seq x y z
N MET A 1 -4.27 67.81 -13.32
CA MET A 1 -4.26 66.44 -12.77
C MET A 1 -4.69 66.53 -11.31
N THR A 2 -5.88 66.04 -10.97
CA THR A 2 -6.45 66.14 -9.63
C THR A 2 -6.07 64.89 -8.84
N LYS A 3 -5.12 65.05 -7.90
CA LYS A 3 -4.69 63.96 -7.01
C LYS A 3 -5.88 63.43 -6.21
N LEU A 4 -6.04 62.11 -6.20
CA LEU A 4 -7.04 61.47 -5.35
C LEU A 4 -6.74 61.73 -3.86
N PRO A 5 -7.77 61.99 -3.05
CA PRO A 5 -7.59 62.22 -1.62
C PRO A 5 -7.04 60.97 -0.93
N THR A 6 -6.19 61.16 0.07
CA THR A 6 -5.64 60.11 0.94
C THR A 6 -6.41 59.98 2.26
N ALA A 7 -7.39 60.85 2.49
CA ALA A 7 -8.23 60.89 3.67
C ALA A 7 -9.71 61.01 3.27
N PHE A 8 -10.59 60.53 4.15
CA PHE A 8 -12.04 60.53 3.98
C PHE A 8 -12.72 60.73 5.33
N THR A 9 -13.94 61.25 5.32
CA THR A 9 -14.78 61.45 6.51
C THR A 9 -15.85 60.38 6.67
N ALA A 10 -16.29 59.78 5.55
CA ALA A 10 -17.21 58.64 5.52
C ALA A 10 -17.02 57.87 4.21
N LEU A 11 -17.15 56.54 4.27
CA LEU A 11 -17.11 55.64 3.11
C LEU A 11 -18.52 55.22 2.69
N ASP A 12 -18.79 55.23 1.37
CA ASP A 12 -19.96 54.55 0.83
C ASP A 12 -19.74 53.03 0.84
N LEU A 13 -20.42 52.36 1.75
CA LEU A 13 -20.37 50.91 1.96
C LEU A 13 -21.48 50.15 1.20
N SER A 14 -22.29 50.82 0.37
CA SER A 14 -23.38 50.15 -0.36
C SER A 14 -22.84 49.04 -1.28
N GLY A 15 -23.46 47.85 -1.25
CA GLY A 15 -23.02 46.70 -2.05
C GLY A 15 -21.90 45.85 -1.43
N PHE A 16 -21.49 46.15 -0.19
CA PHE A 16 -20.60 45.29 0.60
C PHE A 16 -21.33 44.82 1.87
N GLU A 17 -21.24 43.53 2.17
CA GLU A 17 -21.81 42.93 3.38
C GLU A 17 -20.75 42.85 4.47
N PHE A 18 -20.93 43.66 5.52
CA PHE A 18 -20.04 43.65 6.68
C PHE A 18 -20.84 43.28 7.94
N ASP A 19 -20.39 42.24 8.63
CA ASP A 19 -20.96 41.88 9.92
C ASP A 19 -20.38 42.78 11.03
N LYS A 20 -21.12 43.83 11.37
CA LYS A 20 -20.75 44.77 12.45
C LYS A 20 -20.92 44.19 13.86
N THR A 21 -21.46 42.99 13.99
CA THR A 21 -21.67 42.34 15.30
C THR A 21 -20.45 41.54 15.76
N ILE A 22 -19.55 41.20 14.84
CA ILE A 22 -18.30 40.48 15.13
C ILE A 22 -17.23 41.46 15.61
N ARG A 23 -16.66 41.20 16.79
CA ARG A 23 -15.43 41.87 17.24
C ARG A 23 -14.23 41.09 16.71
N TYR A 24 -13.49 41.65 15.76
CA TYR A 24 -12.25 41.03 15.31
C TYR A 24 -11.06 41.49 16.17
N ASN A 25 -10.15 40.57 16.47
CA ASN A 25 -8.99 40.79 17.33
C ASN A 25 -7.70 41.03 16.53
N SER A 26 -7.71 40.76 15.22
CA SER A 26 -6.56 40.91 14.31
C SER A 26 -7.03 41.26 12.90
N VAL A 27 -6.16 41.93 12.15
CA VAL A 27 -6.39 42.22 10.72
C VAL A 27 -5.93 41.04 9.89
N ASN A 28 -6.83 40.51 9.06
CA ASN A 28 -6.56 39.43 8.11
C ASN A 28 -6.53 39.98 6.67
N ARG A 29 -5.95 39.20 5.74
CA ARG A 29 -5.82 39.57 4.32
C ARG A 29 -7.15 39.92 3.65
N GLU A 30 -8.19 39.11 3.86
CA GLU A 30 -9.53 39.35 3.29
C GLU A 30 -10.12 40.71 3.72
N MET A 31 -9.83 41.15 4.95
CA MET A 31 -10.29 42.46 5.45
C MET A 31 -9.57 43.60 4.73
N VAL A 32 -8.29 43.43 4.42
CA VAL A 32 -7.50 44.38 3.62
C VAL A 32 -8.02 44.41 2.18
N ASP A 33 -8.33 43.26 1.60
CA ASP A 33 -8.86 43.16 0.23
C ASP A 33 -10.22 43.89 0.10
N GLN A 34 -11.11 43.68 1.07
CA GLN A 34 -12.40 44.36 1.14
C GLN A 34 -12.24 45.87 1.39
N ALA A 35 -11.35 46.28 2.29
CA ALA A 35 -11.05 47.69 2.53
C ALA A 35 -10.49 48.38 1.28
N CYS A 36 -9.60 47.72 0.54
CA CYS A 36 -9.06 48.21 -0.73
C CYS A 36 -10.15 48.33 -1.81
N ALA A 37 -11.08 47.37 -1.88
CA ALA A 37 -12.21 47.44 -2.81
C ALA A 37 -13.18 48.61 -2.49
N VAL A 38 -13.45 48.85 -1.20
CA VAL A 38 -14.24 50.00 -0.75
C VAL A 38 -13.54 51.32 -1.09
N LEU A 39 -12.23 51.43 -0.84
CA LEU A 39 -11.44 52.62 -1.18
C LEU A 39 -11.42 52.88 -2.69
N GLN A 40 -11.32 51.82 -3.50
CA GLN A 40 -11.37 51.90 -4.95
C GLN A 40 -12.74 52.41 -5.43
N LYS A 41 -13.84 51.89 -4.88
CA LYS A 41 -15.20 52.36 -5.19
C LYS A 41 -15.38 53.85 -4.85
N ASN A 42 -14.84 54.28 -3.72
CA ASN A 42 -14.93 55.65 -3.23
C ASN A 42 -13.90 56.61 -3.88
N ARG A 43 -13.09 56.12 -4.85
CA ARG A 43 -12.03 56.89 -5.53
C ARG A 43 -11.06 57.53 -4.54
N ILE A 44 -10.69 56.79 -3.49
CA ILE A 44 -9.69 57.19 -2.51
C ILE A 44 -8.38 56.49 -2.84
N ARG A 45 -7.25 57.19 -2.63
CA ARG A 45 -5.93 56.62 -2.89
C ARG A 45 -5.64 55.47 -1.92
N ILE A 46 -5.13 54.34 -2.42
CA ILE A 46 -4.84 53.13 -1.63
C ILE A 46 -3.39 53.16 -1.10
N VAL A 47 -3.23 53.70 0.10
CA VAL A 47 -1.97 53.81 0.84
C VAL A 47 -2.18 53.28 2.25
N VAL A 48 -1.09 52.94 2.95
CA VAL A 48 -1.15 52.31 4.29
C VAL A 48 -2.09 53.08 5.23
N ARG A 49 -2.01 54.41 5.23
CA ARG A 49 -2.85 55.29 6.07
C ARG A 49 -4.34 55.23 5.72
N SER A 50 -4.69 55.19 4.43
CA SER A 50 -6.09 55.15 4.01
C SER A 50 -6.70 53.77 4.22
N VAL A 51 -5.93 52.71 4.01
CA VAL A 51 -6.31 51.33 4.33
C VAL A 51 -6.52 51.15 5.83
N GLN A 52 -5.62 51.69 6.65
CA GLN A 52 -5.75 51.66 8.11
C GLN A 52 -6.98 52.45 8.59
N ALA A 53 -7.26 53.60 7.99
CA ALA A 53 -8.49 54.35 8.26
C ALA A 53 -9.74 53.57 7.84
N ALA A 54 -9.69 52.86 6.71
CA ALA A 54 -10.83 52.12 6.17
C ALA A 54 -11.14 50.89 7.03
N LEU A 55 -10.11 50.15 7.45
CA LEU A 55 -10.25 49.04 8.39
C LEU A 55 -10.85 49.50 9.72
N LYS A 56 -10.46 50.69 10.20
CA LYS A 56 -11.04 51.29 11.40
C LYS A 56 -12.51 51.67 11.21
N GLU A 57 -12.88 52.20 10.04
CA GLU A 57 -14.27 52.60 9.77
C GLU A 57 -15.20 51.40 9.48
N ILE A 58 -14.70 50.37 8.80
CA ILE A 58 -15.47 49.19 8.40
C ILE A 58 -15.60 48.18 9.56
N TYR A 59 -14.48 47.87 10.23
CA TYR A 59 -14.41 46.80 11.23
C TYR A 59 -14.09 47.28 12.65
N GLY A 60 -13.79 48.56 12.85
CA GLY A 60 -13.48 49.11 14.18
C GLY A 60 -12.05 48.84 14.67
N ILE A 61 -11.13 48.40 13.79
CA ILE A 61 -9.80 47.90 14.20
C ILE A 61 -8.72 48.59 13.37
N GLY A 62 -7.68 49.08 14.04
CA GLY A 62 -6.43 49.50 13.42
C GLY A 62 -5.39 48.41 13.60
N GLY A 63 -4.98 47.75 12.51
CA GLY A 63 -3.85 46.81 12.57
C GLY A 63 -2.51 47.50 12.80
N SER A 64 -1.48 46.72 13.12
CA SER A 64 -0.09 47.19 13.07
C SER A 64 0.25 47.66 11.66
N SER A 65 0.93 48.79 11.54
CA SER A 65 1.35 49.35 10.25
C SER A 65 2.16 48.34 9.44
N GLU A 66 2.98 47.52 10.08
CA GLU A 66 3.80 46.49 9.41
C GLU A 66 2.94 45.38 8.77
N ASN A 67 1.92 44.92 9.48
CA ASN A 67 1.01 43.89 8.97
C ASN A 67 0.16 44.43 7.81
N ILE A 68 -0.29 45.68 7.92
CA ILE A 68 -1.04 46.35 6.85
C ILE A 68 -0.14 46.57 5.64
N CYS A 69 1.11 47.01 5.81
CA CYS A 69 2.07 47.15 4.71
C CYS A 69 2.26 45.82 3.97
N ARG A 70 2.53 44.74 4.70
CA ARG A 70 2.76 43.41 4.12
C ARG A 70 1.55 42.90 3.32
N PHE A 71 0.34 42.96 3.90
CA PHE A 71 -0.86 42.54 3.18
C PHE A 71 -1.19 43.44 2.00
N LEU A 72 -0.88 44.74 2.10
CA LEU A 72 -1.07 45.69 1.01
C LEU A 72 -0.10 45.44 -0.15
N GLU A 73 1.14 45.03 0.13
CA GLU A 73 2.11 44.61 -0.88
C GLU A 73 1.63 43.35 -1.62
N GLU A 74 1.14 42.35 -0.89
CA GLU A 74 0.54 41.14 -1.47
C GLU A 74 -0.65 41.48 -2.37
N TRP A 75 -1.59 42.29 -1.86
CA TRP A 75 -2.76 42.73 -2.62
C TRP A 75 -2.36 43.50 -3.89
N ARG A 76 -1.36 44.38 -3.81
CA ARG A 76 -0.84 45.10 -4.98
C ARG A 76 -0.27 44.13 -6.01
N LYS A 77 0.53 43.15 -5.61
CA LYS A 77 1.09 42.14 -6.53
C LYS A 77 0.00 41.41 -7.29
N ASP A 78 -1.05 40.97 -6.59
CA ASP A 78 -2.17 40.23 -7.18
C ASP A 78 -3.02 41.11 -8.10
N ASN A 79 -3.24 42.37 -7.74
CA ASN A 79 -4.15 43.26 -8.46
C ASN A 79 -3.44 44.15 -9.49
N THR A 80 -2.12 44.13 -9.60
CA THR A 80 -1.35 44.95 -10.57
C THR A 80 -1.76 44.65 -12.00
N GLN A 81 -2.01 43.38 -12.35
CA GLN A 81 -2.40 42.99 -13.71
C GLN A 81 -3.86 43.38 -14.01
N ALA A 82 -4.77 43.19 -13.05
CA ALA A 82 -6.18 43.55 -13.17
C ALA A 82 -6.36 45.08 -13.28
N LEU A 83 -5.62 45.85 -12.49
CA LEU A 83 -5.63 47.31 -12.53
C LEU A 83 -5.08 47.84 -13.86
N LYS A 84 -3.99 47.26 -14.40
CA LYS A 84 -3.43 47.63 -15.71
C LYS A 84 -4.37 47.34 -16.90
N ALA A 85 -5.27 46.36 -16.75
CA ALA A 85 -6.21 45.96 -17.80
C ALA A 85 -7.49 46.82 -17.90
N SER A 86 -7.77 47.67 -16.89
CA SER A 86 -8.92 48.58 -16.90
C SER A 86 -8.74 49.66 -17.98
N LYS A 87 -9.44 49.50 -19.10
CA LYS A 87 -9.31 50.31 -20.33
C LYS A 87 -9.77 51.78 -20.22
N GLY A 88 -10.17 52.27 -19.04
CA GLY A 88 -10.65 53.65 -18.85
C GLY A 88 -9.76 54.57 -18.02
N GLU A 89 -8.81 54.04 -17.26
CA GLU A 89 -8.26 54.77 -16.10
C GLU A 89 -6.74 54.55 -15.91
N LYS A 90 -5.95 54.62 -16.99
CA LYS A 90 -4.47 54.55 -16.90
C LYS A 90 -3.88 55.54 -15.89
N ASN A 91 -4.53 56.70 -15.71
CA ASN A 91 -4.13 57.71 -14.72
C ASN A 91 -4.50 57.32 -13.27
N LEU A 92 -5.61 56.63 -13.07
CA LEU A 92 -6.10 56.24 -11.74
C LEU A 92 -5.28 55.07 -11.19
N VAL A 93 -4.83 54.15 -12.06
CA VAL A 93 -3.92 53.06 -11.71
C VAL A 93 -2.56 53.62 -11.25
N ALA A 94 -1.98 54.58 -11.96
CA ALA A 94 -0.73 55.23 -11.57
C ALA A 94 -0.88 56.01 -10.24
N GLU A 95 -2.03 56.65 -10.02
CA GLU A 95 -2.29 57.43 -8.81
C GLU A 95 -2.62 56.55 -7.59
N ILE A 96 -3.25 55.39 -7.80
CA ILE A 96 -3.48 54.33 -6.80
C ILE A 96 -2.18 53.61 -6.42
N LEU A 97 -1.26 53.39 -7.37
CA LEU A 97 -0.05 52.58 -7.18
C LEU A 97 1.25 53.35 -6.90
N ASN A 98 1.29 54.69 -6.95
CA ASN A 98 2.54 55.43 -6.75
C ASN A 98 3.13 55.25 -5.34
N ASP A 99 4.08 54.30 -5.26
CA ASP A 99 5.35 54.21 -4.55
C ASP A 99 5.48 54.86 -3.17
N ASP A 100 5.27 54.02 -2.14
CA ASP A 100 6.13 53.99 -0.94
C ASP A 100 7.20 52.88 -1.15
N GLN A 101 7.74 52.76 -2.37
CA GLN A 101 8.97 52.00 -2.56
C GLN A 101 10.09 52.85 -1.98
N THR A 102 10.52 52.50 -0.77
CA THR A 102 11.89 52.78 -0.36
C THR A 102 12.77 52.11 -1.41
N LEU A 103 13.33 52.92 -2.31
CA LEU A 103 14.43 52.51 -3.17
C LEU A 103 15.48 51.89 -2.26
N ASP A 104 15.86 50.65 -2.55
CA ASP A 104 17.01 50.02 -1.91
C ASP A 104 18.23 50.90 -2.20
N GLU A 105 19.04 51.23 -1.19
CA GLU A 105 20.15 52.20 -1.31
C GLU A 105 21.15 51.83 -2.42
N THR A 106 21.12 50.57 -2.86
CA THR A 106 21.97 49.98 -3.90
C THR A 106 21.52 50.27 -5.33
N GLU A 107 20.30 50.78 -5.56
CA GLU A 107 19.75 51.05 -6.91
C GLU A 107 19.78 52.53 -7.31
N ILE A 108 20.20 53.43 -6.41
CA ILE A 108 20.26 54.88 -6.68
C ILE A 108 21.57 55.21 -7.39
N PRO A 109 21.54 55.79 -8.62
CA PRO A 109 22.76 56.24 -9.29
C PRO A 109 23.56 57.22 -8.43
N GLU A 110 24.88 57.02 -8.33
CA GLU A 110 25.81 57.77 -7.47
C GLU A 110 25.66 59.31 -7.61
N GLU A 111 25.36 59.78 -8.83
CA GLU A 111 25.12 61.19 -9.16
C GLU A 111 23.88 61.77 -8.45
N VAL A 112 22.81 60.97 -8.34
CA VAL A 112 21.59 61.33 -7.62
C VAL A 112 21.82 61.28 -6.12
N HIS A 113 22.66 60.37 -5.63
CA HIS A 113 23.03 60.30 -4.23
C HIS A 113 23.84 61.55 -3.79
N GLN A 114 24.78 62.01 -4.62
CA GLN A 114 25.53 63.25 -4.39
C GLN A 114 24.63 64.49 -4.42
N LEU A 115 23.72 64.58 -5.39
CA LEU A 115 22.73 65.66 -5.44
C LEU A 115 21.79 65.63 -4.22
N SER A 116 21.38 64.45 -3.75
CA SER A 116 20.54 64.32 -2.55
C SER A 116 21.30 64.74 -1.28
N LYS A 117 22.60 64.43 -1.18
CA LYS A 117 23.46 64.88 -0.08
C LYS A 117 23.59 66.40 -0.10
N GLN A 118 23.84 66.99 -1.28
CA GLN A 118 23.92 68.45 -1.41
C GLN A 118 22.58 69.13 -1.10
N LEU A 119 21.47 68.58 -1.58
CA LEU A 119 20.13 69.09 -1.29
C LEU A 119 19.77 68.92 0.20
N GLY A 120 20.14 67.81 0.82
CA GLY A 120 19.97 67.54 2.24
C GLY A 120 20.80 68.50 3.10
N ILE A 121 22.04 68.78 2.72
CA ILE A 121 22.87 69.80 3.37
C ILE A 121 22.23 71.18 3.20
N ILE A 122 21.78 71.56 2.00
CA ILE A 122 21.13 72.86 1.77
C ILE A 122 19.84 72.99 2.58
N LEU A 123 19.00 71.96 2.62
CA LEU A 123 17.75 71.94 3.39
C LEU A 123 18.02 71.97 4.91
N TYR A 124 19.02 71.24 5.39
CA TYR A 124 19.44 71.28 6.79
C TYR A 124 19.98 72.67 7.16
N THR A 125 20.84 73.25 6.31
CA THR A 125 21.42 74.59 6.53
C THR A 125 20.34 75.66 6.50
N PHE A 126 19.39 75.57 5.56
CA PHE A 126 18.24 76.48 5.46
C PHE A 126 17.27 76.31 6.63
N GLY A 127 17.03 75.07 7.08
CA GLY A 127 16.23 74.77 8.26
C GLY A 127 16.86 75.31 9.54
N HIS A 128 18.20 75.21 9.67
CA HIS A 128 18.95 75.75 10.81
C HIS A 128 18.98 77.28 10.81
N GLN A 129 19.17 77.92 9.64
CA GLN A 129 19.09 79.38 9.50
C GLN A 129 17.67 79.92 9.75
N LYS A 130 16.63 79.17 9.36
CA LYS A 130 15.25 79.49 9.75
C LYS A 130 15.00 79.27 11.23
N ALA A 131 15.56 78.23 11.85
CA ALA A 131 15.46 78.03 13.28
C ALA A 131 16.06 79.22 14.06
N ASP A 132 17.21 79.74 13.63
CA ASP A 132 17.87 80.92 14.21
C ASP A 132 17.10 82.26 14.01
N THR A 133 16.10 82.29 13.13
CA THR A 133 15.22 83.44 12.84
C THR A 133 13.76 83.20 13.22
N THR A 134 13.43 82.03 13.80
CA THR A 134 12.10 81.75 14.34
C THR A 134 11.99 82.23 15.78
N ILE A 135 10.75 82.34 16.29
CA ILE A 135 10.44 82.61 17.70
C ILE A 135 11.25 81.71 18.64
N SER A 136 11.59 80.49 18.21
CA SER A 136 12.41 79.56 18.98
C SER A 136 13.90 79.96 19.02
N GLY A 137 14.45 80.50 17.94
CA GLY A 137 15.82 81.02 17.87
C GLY A 137 15.99 82.33 18.65
N ASP A 138 15.03 83.25 18.55
CA ASP A 138 15.01 84.46 19.38
C ASP A 138 14.79 84.13 20.86
N ARG A 139 13.99 83.09 21.16
CA ARG A 139 13.85 82.56 22.52
C ARG A 139 15.14 81.94 23.04
N ILE A 140 15.90 81.23 22.20
CA ILE A 140 17.20 80.67 22.58
C ILE A 140 18.22 81.79 22.83
N LYS A 141 18.24 82.85 22.00
CA LYS A 141 19.10 84.03 22.22
C LYS A 141 18.77 84.76 23.51
N THR A 142 17.49 85.05 23.77
CA THR A 142 17.07 85.68 25.04
C THR A 142 17.37 84.78 26.24
N LEU A 143 17.14 83.46 26.15
CA LEU A 143 17.53 82.54 27.21
C LEU A 143 19.06 82.49 27.41
N ALA A 144 19.86 82.62 26.35
CA ALA A 144 21.32 82.68 26.45
C ALA A 144 21.80 83.98 27.13
N GLU A 145 21.22 85.13 26.76
CA GLU A 145 21.49 86.42 27.39
C GLU A 145 21.07 86.44 28.86
N GLU A 146 19.89 85.92 29.19
CA GLU A 146 19.42 85.73 30.56
C GLU A 146 20.34 84.81 31.35
N ASN A 147 20.84 83.73 30.73
CA ASN A 147 21.79 82.80 31.36
C ASN A 147 23.12 83.50 31.69
N ASP A 148 23.62 84.35 30.80
CA ASP A 148 24.87 85.09 31.01
C ASP A 148 24.72 86.19 32.06
N LEU A 149 23.57 86.86 32.12
CA LEU A 149 23.23 87.79 33.20
C LEU A 149 23.16 87.06 34.56
N LEU A 150 22.49 85.91 34.61
CA LEU A 150 22.40 85.09 35.83
C LEU A 150 23.78 84.59 36.27
N LYS A 151 24.66 84.17 35.34
CA LYS A 151 26.05 83.81 35.66
C LYS A 151 26.82 85.00 36.26
N SER A 152 26.59 86.21 35.75
CA SER A 152 27.24 87.41 36.29
C SER A 152 26.74 87.71 37.70
N GLN A 153 25.44 87.61 37.95
CA GLN A 153 24.86 87.82 39.28
C GLN A 153 25.27 86.73 40.28
N LEU A 154 25.45 85.48 39.83
CA LEU A 154 25.90 84.38 40.68
C LEU A 154 27.32 84.61 41.26
N LYS A 155 28.17 85.40 40.60
CA LYS A 155 29.50 85.76 41.11
C LYS A 155 29.45 86.56 42.41
N ASP A 156 28.39 87.34 42.62
CA ASP A 156 28.20 88.13 43.84
C ASP A 156 27.68 87.27 45.02
N PHE A 157 27.31 86.00 44.77
CA PHE A 157 26.79 85.06 45.76
C PHE A 157 27.55 83.71 45.74
N PRO A 158 28.75 83.65 46.35
CA PRO A 158 29.62 82.48 46.30
C PRO A 158 29.00 81.19 46.87
N GLN A 159 28.02 81.32 47.78
CA GLN A 159 27.28 80.17 48.32
C GLN A 159 26.41 79.47 47.25
N PHE A 160 25.79 80.24 46.35
CA PHE A 160 25.01 79.67 45.25
C PHE A 160 25.90 79.08 44.17
N GLN A 161 27.07 79.67 43.90
CA GLN A 161 28.06 79.07 43.00
C GLN A 161 28.50 77.69 43.51
N MET A 162 28.81 77.57 44.81
CA MET A 162 29.19 76.29 45.42
C MET A 162 28.07 75.25 45.36
N GLN A 163 26.81 75.63 45.61
CA GLN A 163 25.66 74.73 45.47
C GLN A 163 25.46 74.29 44.02
N LEU A 164 25.61 75.21 43.07
CA LEU A 164 25.47 74.91 41.64
C LEU A 164 26.59 73.97 41.16
N ASP A 165 27.81 74.12 41.65
CA ASP A 165 28.93 73.22 41.35
C ASP A 165 28.75 71.85 42.03
N PHE A 166 28.19 71.80 43.25
CA PHE A 166 27.78 70.54 43.90
C PHE A 166 26.73 69.80 43.08
N TYR A 167 25.66 70.48 42.66
CA TYR A 167 24.60 69.86 41.84
C TYR A 167 25.11 69.42 40.46
N LYS A 168 26.04 70.16 39.84
CA LYS A 168 26.71 69.72 38.61
C LYS A 168 27.55 68.46 38.83
N ALA A 169 28.30 68.40 39.92
CA ALA A 169 29.11 67.23 40.25
C ALA A 169 28.23 65.98 40.54
N GLU A 170 27.15 66.15 41.30
CA GLU A 170 26.16 65.08 41.53
C GLU A 170 25.44 64.66 40.24
N TYR A 171 25.08 65.61 39.38
CA TYR A 171 24.49 65.30 38.07
C TYR A 171 25.45 64.46 37.21
N GLU A 172 26.73 64.85 37.11
CA GLU A 172 27.73 64.08 36.35
C GLU A 172 28.00 62.71 36.98
N ARG A 173 27.96 62.60 38.31
CA ARG A 173 28.05 61.31 39.01
C ARG A 173 26.86 60.41 38.66
N GLN A 174 25.64 60.89 38.83
CA GLN A 174 24.41 60.15 38.52
C GLN A 174 24.36 59.74 37.05
N ARG A 175 24.81 60.64 36.15
CA ARG A 175 24.91 60.35 34.71
C ARG A 175 25.88 59.19 34.44
N LYS A 176 27.03 59.14 35.11
CA LYS A 176 27.99 58.03 34.99
C LYS A 176 27.42 56.72 35.56
N GLU A 177 26.84 56.77 36.76
CA GLU A 177 26.21 55.60 37.38
C GLU A 177 25.09 55.02 36.49
N LEU A 178 24.27 55.90 35.90
CA LEU A 178 23.23 55.50 34.95
C LEU A 178 23.82 54.89 33.68
N GLN A 179 24.88 55.49 33.12
CA GLN A 179 25.56 54.96 31.94
C GLN A 179 26.16 53.57 32.20
N GLU A 180 26.78 53.36 33.37
CA GLU A 180 27.32 52.07 33.79
C GLU A 180 26.22 51.03 34.01
N ALA A 181 25.10 51.42 34.63
CA ALA A 181 23.94 50.55 34.79
C ALA A 181 23.35 50.12 33.43
N TYR A 182 23.21 51.05 32.48
CA TYR A 182 22.77 50.73 31.12
C TYR A 182 23.74 49.79 30.41
N LEU A 183 25.05 50.02 30.52
CA LEU A 183 26.06 49.16 29.92
C LEU A 183 26.02 47.75 30.52
N SER A 184 25.84 47.65 31.84
CA SER A 184 25.72 46.38 32.56
C SER A 184 24.50 45.59 32.12
N ILE A 185 23.32 46.23 32.07
CA ILE A 185 22.08 45.60 31.62
C ILE A 185 22.19 45.12 30.17
N ASN A 186 22.73 45.94 29.27
CA ASN A 186 22.92 45.54 27.87
C ASN A 186 23.86 44.34 27.73
N LYS A 187 24.94 44.29 28.51
CA LYS A 187 25.85 43.12 28.53
C LYS A 187 25.15 41.86 29.03
N GLN A 188 24.34 41.98 30.07
CA GLN A 188 23.56 40.86 30.59
C GLN A 188 22.54 40.37 29.58
N GLN A 189 21.78 41.27 28.95
CA GLN A 189 20.81 40.92 27.91
C GLN A 189 21.47 40.23 26.71
N LEU A 190 22.66 40.66 26.31
CA LEU A 190 23.43 40.00 25.25
C LEU A 190 23.85 38.57 25.66
N ALA A 191 24.37 38.40 26.89
CA ALA A 191 24.72 37.08 27.40
C ALA A 191 23.50 36.15 27.50
N ASP A 192 22.37 36.65 27.99
CA ASP A 192 21.12 35.89 28.08
C ASP A 192 20.60 35.54 26.67
N SER A 193 20.70 36.46 25.70
CA SER A 193 20.33 36.20 24.31
C SER A 193 21.21 35.13 23.66
N GLU A 194 22.51 35.11 23.94
CA GLU A 194 23.44 34.09 23.43
C GLU A 194 23.13 32.71 24.01
N THR A 195 22.87 32.63 25.31
CA THR A 195 22.50 31.36 25.97
C THR A 195 21.17 30.84 25.44
N PHE A 196 20.17 31.71 25.25
CA PHE A 196 18.89 31.33 24.65
C PHE A 196 19.07 30.83 23.21
N ARG A 197 19.91 31.48 22.41
CA ARG A 197 20.23 31.04 21.05
C ARG A 197 20.85 29.64 21.04
N LEU A 198 21.80 29.35 21.93
CA LEU A 198 22.43 28.02 22.04
C LEU A 198 21.42 26.95 22.48
N GLN A 199 20.51 27.27 23.41
CA GLN A 199 19.44 26.36 23.81
C GLN A 199 18.48 26.07 22.66
N LEU A 200 18.11 27.09 21.89
CA LEU A 200 17.27 26.93 20.71
C LEU A 200 17.93 26.05 19.65
N GLU A 201 19.22 26.25 19.39
CA GLU A 201 20.01 25.42 18.46
C GLU A 201 20.08 23.97 18.93
N THR A 202 20.29 23.73 20.23
CA THR A 202 20.29 22.40 20.82
C THR A 202 18.94 21.70 20.63
N VAL A 203 17.83 22.38 20.95
CA VAL A 203 16.46 21.84 20.76
C VAL A 203 16.16 21.59 19.28
N GLN A 204 16.62 22.45 18.37
CA GLN A 204 16.47 22.24 16.93
C GLN A 204 17.23 21.01 16.45
N ASN A 205 18.45 20.79 16.94
CA ASN A 205 19.24 19.60 16.62
C ASN A 205 18.58 18.32 17.16
N GLU A 206 18.12 18.33 18.41
CA GLU A 206 17.37 17.20 19.00
C GLU A 206 16.10 16.88 18.21
N ARG A 207 15.36 17.91 17.78
CA ARG A 207 14.18 17.76 16.93
C ARG A 207 14.55 17.10 15.59
N ASN A 208 15.63 17.54 14.96
CA ASN A 208 16.08 16.98 13.68
C ASN A 208 16.48 15.50 13.83
N ASP A 209 17.20 15.15 14.89
CA ASP A 209 17.58 13.77 15.20
C ASP A 209 16.34 12.88 15.44
N LEU A 210 15.34 13.39 16.16
CA LEU A 210 14.09 12.69 16.38
C LEU A 210 13.29 12.49 15.08
N VAL A 211 13.28 13.48 14.19
CA VAL A 211 12.64 13.36 12.87
C VAL A 211 13.34 12.29 12.03
N LEU A 212 14.67 12.25 12.03
CA LEU A 212 15.43 11.21 11.32
C LEU A 212 15.11 9.81 11.87
N LYS A 213 15.14 9.62 13.20
CA LYS A 213 14.76 8.34 13.83
C LYS A 213 13.33 7.94 13.52
N ASN A 214 12.39 8.88 13.51
CA ASN A 214 11.00 8.59 13.19
C ASN A 214 10.83 8.14 11.73
N ASN A 215 11.57 8.75 10.80
CA ASN A 215 11.59 8.31 9.40
C ASN A 215 12.18 6.90 9.25
N GLU A 216 13.22 6.56 10.01
CA GLU A 216 13.79 5.20 10.04
C GLU A 216 12.78 4.18 10.58
N PHE A 217 12.08 4.50 11.67
CA PHE A 217 11.03 3.63 12.21
C PHE A 217 9.85 3.48 11.24
N ALA A 218 9.45 4.54 10.55
CA ALA A 218 8.40 4.47 9.52
C ALA A 218 8.80 3.55 8.37
N LYS A 219 10.08 3.58 7.96
CA LYS A 219 10.61 2.66 6.95
C LYS A 219 10.59 1.21 7.44
N GLN A 220 11.06 0.95 8.66
CA GLN A 220 11.03 -0.39 9.26
C GLN A 220 9.60 -0.95 9.38
N LEU A 221 8.63 -0.10 9.75
CA LEU A 221 7.21 -0.49 9.80
C LEU A 221 6.67 -0.88 8.42
N THR A 222 7.08 -0.16 7.37
CA THR A 222 6.68 -0.47 5.99
C THR A 222 7.28 -1.81 5.54
N GLU A 223 8.57 -2.04 5.82
CA GLU A 223 9.23 -3.32 5.54
C GLU A 223 8.56 -4.49 6.29
N LEU A 224 8.16 -4.26 7.54
CA LEU A 224 7.47 -5.28 8.35
C LEU A 224 6.07 -5.59 7.80
N ALA A 225 5.35 -4.59 7.30
CA ALA A 225 4.06 -4.79 6.63
C ALA A 225 4.19 -5.60 5.33
N GLU A 226 5.25 -5.37 4.55
CA GLU A 226 5.55 -6.20 3.37
C GLU A 226 5.83 -7.66 3.74
N VAL A 227 6.65 -7.88 4.79
CA VAL A 227 6.95 -9.23 5.29
C VAL A 227 5.69 -9.93 5.77
N GLN A 228 4.81 -9.22 6.50
CA GLN A 228 3.53 -9.77 6.95
C GLN A 228 2.63 -10.17 5.77
N THR A 229 2.61 -9.37 4.70
CA THR A 229 1.84 -9.68 3.49
C THR A 229 2.37 -10.94 2.81
N ARG A 230 3.70 -11.05 2.63
CA ARG A 230 4.33 -12.26 2.07
C ARG A 230 4.07 -13.50 2.93
N GLU A 231 4.03 -13.35 4.24
CA GLU A 231 3.72 -14.45 5.15
C GLU A 231 2.25 -14.92 5.01
N GLN A 232 1.31 -13.99 4.86
CA GLN A 232 -0.09 -14.34 4.57
C GLN A 232 -0.25 -15.07 3.24
N GLU A 233 0.46 -14.65 2.20
CA GLU A 233 0.49 -15.33 0.90
C GLU A 233 1.02 -16.76 1.05
N ARG A 234 2.14 -16.94 1.76
CA ARG A 234 2.71 -18.27 2.04
C ARG A 234 1.76 -19.16 2.83
N GLN A 235 1.05 -18.61 3.82
CA GLN A 235 0.03 -19.37 4.56
C GLN A 235 -1.11 -19.82 3.64
N GLY A 236 -1.54 -18.97 2.71
CA GLY A 236 -2.52 -19.33 1.68
C GLY A 236 -2.03 -20.45 0.75
N GLU A 237 -0.76 -20.44 0.36
CA GLU A 237 -0.14 -21.51 -0.43
C GLU A 237 -0.05 -22.83 0.35
N ILE A 238 0.36 -22.79 1.62
CA ILE A 238 0.39 -23.96 2.49
C ILE A 238 -1.00 -24.58 2.62
N ALA A 239 -2.05 -23.77 2.82
CA ALA A 239 -3.42 -24.26 2.88
C ALA A 239 -3.85 -24.97 1.59
N LYS A 240 -3.50 -24.41 0.43
CA LYS A 240 -3.77 -25.04 -0.89
C LYS A 240 -3.04 -26.37 -1.04
N LEU A 241 -1.76 -26.42 -0.68
CA LEU A 241 -0.96 -27.65 -0.74
C LEU A 241 -1.48 -28.73 0.20
N ASN A 242 -1.89 -28.37 1.41
CA ASN A 242 -2.51 -29.30 2.35
C ASN A 242 -3.82 -29.86 1.81
N GLY A 243 -4.69 -29.02 1.23
CA GLY A 243 -5.92 -29.51 0.59
C GLY A 243 -5.65 -30.47 -0.58
N ALA A 244 -4.61 -30.20 -1.39
CA ALA A 244 -4.19 -31.09 -2.47
C ALA A 244 -3.63 -32.42 -1.93
N LEU A 245 -2.87 -32.37 -0.83
CA LEU A 245 -2.34 -33.56 -0.16
C LEU A 245 -3.48 -34.44 0.38
N GLU A 246 -4.45 -33.87 1.08
CA GLU A 246 -5.64 -34.59 1.57
C GLU A 246 -6.47 -35.21 0.44
N ALA A 247 -6.55 -34.56 -0.72
CA ALA A 247 -7.20 -35.14 -1.90
C ALA A 247 -6.43 -36.35 -2.43
N ARG A 248 -5.09 -36.27 -2.53
CA ARG A 248 -4.25 -37.40 -2.93
C ARG A 248 -4.27 -38.55 -1.93
N GLU A 249 -4.29 -38.26 -0.63
CA GLU A 249 -4.44 -39.31 0.40
C GLU A 249 -5.75 -40.08 0.24
N ARG A 250 -6.86 -39.38 -0.06
CA ARG A 250 -8.14 -40.03 -0.38
C ARG A 250 -8.06 -40.92 -1.63
N GLU A 251 -7.42 -40.44 -2.70
CA GLU A 251 -7.20 -41.26 -3.90
C GLU A 251 -6.37 -42.52 -3.60
N VAL A 252 -5.33 -42.39 -2.77
CA VAL A 252 -4.50 -43.54 -2.34
C VAL A 252 -5.32 -44.54 -1.54
N ILE A 253 -6.22 -44.08 -0.66
CA ILE A 253 -7.13 -44.97 0.07
C ILE A 253 -8.03 -45.74 -0.90
N VAL A 254 -8.65 -45.05 -1.86
CA VAL A 254 -9.51 -45.69 -2.88
C VAL A 254 -8.72 -46.71 -3.71
N MET A 255 -7.51 -46.38 -4.14
CA MET A 255 -6.66 -47.33 -4.87
C MET A 255 -6.27 -48.54 -4.00
N ARG A 256 -6.01 -48.36 -2.70
CA ARG A 256 -5.74 -49.48 -1.79
C ARG A 256 -6.95 -50.40 -1.65
N GLU A 257 -8.16 -49.85 -1.55
CA GLU A 257 -9.39 -50.63 -1.53
C GLU A 257 -9.57 -51.44 -2.82
N GLN A 258 -9.30 -50.83 -3.98
CA GLN A 258 -9.32 -51.53 -5.28
C GLN A 258 -8.30 -52.67 -5.35
N VAL A 259 -7.06 -52.44 -4.89
CA VAL A 259 -6.03 -53.49 -4.83
C VAL A 259 -6.46 -54.63 -3.92
N GLN A 260 -7.06 -54.33 -2.77
CA GLN A 260 -7.55 -55.35 -1.84
C GLN A 260 -8.70 -56.17 -2.44
N ALA A 261 -9.62 -55.53 -3.17
CA ALA A 261 -10.68 -56.21 -3.89
C ALA A 261 -10.13 -57.15 -4.97
N LEU A 262 -9.19 -56.67 -5.79
CA LEU A 262 -8.53 -57.49 -6.83
C LEU A 262 -7.75 -58.67 -6.24
N GLN A 263 -7.09 -58.50 -5.10
CA GLN A 263 -6.44 -59.60 -4.38
C GLN A 263 -7.46 -60.65 -3.93
N GLY A 264 -8.64 -60.23 -3.47
CA GLY A 264 -9.74 -61.12 -3.12
C GLY A 264 -10.25 -61.93 -4.31
N GLU A 265 -10.51 -61.27 -5.45
CA GLU A 265 -10.92 -61.93 -6.70
C GLU A 265 -9.84 -62.91 -7.20
N PHE A 266 -8.57 -62.52 -7.13
CA PHE A 266 -7.46 -63.39 -7.50
C PHE A 266 -7.39 -64.64 -6.61
N GLY A 267 -7.60 -64.50 -5.30
CA GLY A 267 -7.69 -65.64 -4.38
C GLY A 267 -8.84 -66.59 -4.74
N GLN A 268 -10.02 -66.05 -5.06
CA GLN A 268 -11.16 -66.87 -5.53
C GLN A 268 -10.84 -67.59 -6.84
N LYS A 269 -10.18 -66.91 -7.79
CA LYS A 269 -9.75 -67.50 -9.06
C LYS A 269 -8.83 -68.70 -8.83
N LEU A 270 -7.84 -68.59 -7.95
CA LEU A 270 -6.93 -69.71 -7.62
C LEU A 270 -7.67 -70.91 -7.04
N VAL A 271 -8.68 -70.68 -6.19
CA VAL A 271 -9.52 -71.75 -5.65
C VAL A 271 -10.32 -72.43 -6.76
N ILE A 272 -10.94 -71.66 -7.66
CA ILE A 272 -11.69 -72.19 -8.80
C ILE A 272 -10.78 -72.96 -9.75
N GLU A 273 -9.58 -72.46 -10.06
CA GLU A 273 -8.60 -73.16 -10.89
C GLU A 273 -8.16 -74.50 -10.26
N SER A 274 -7.97 -74.54 -8.94
CA SER A 274 -7.70 -75.78 -8.19
C SER A 274 -8.87 -76.77 -8.24
N GLN A 275 -10.11 -76.28 -8.09
CA GLN A 275 -11.32 -77.11 -8.23
C GLN A 275 -11.47 -77.64 -9.65
N LEU A 276 -11.18 -76.82 -10.67
CA LEU A 276 -11.23 -77.20 -12.07
C LEU A 276 -10.21 -78.29 -12.39
N THR A 277 -8.97 -78.14 -11.94
CA THR A 277 -7.94 -79.18 -12.15
C THR A 277 -8.30 -80.49 -11.46
N THR A 278 -8.88 -80.42 -10.24
CA THR A 278 -9.39 -81.60 -9.53
C THR A 278 -10.54 -82.27 -10.31
N SER A 279 -11.49 -81.49 -10.84
CA SER A 279 -12.61 -82.02 -11.61
C SER A 279 -12.16 -82.62 -12.95
N GLN A 280 -11.19 -82.00 -13.63
CA GLN A 280 -10.56 -82.56 -14.82
C GLN A 280 -9.91 -83.92 -14.55
N GLU A 281 -9.22 -84.06 -13.41
CA GLU A 281 -8.63 -85.34 -13.01
C GLU A 281 -9.71 -86.40 -12.71
N GLN A 282 -10.81 -86.02 -12.03
CA GLN A 282 -11.95 -86.92 -11.81
C GLN A 282 -12.57 -87.39 -13.13
N VAL A 283 -12.77 -86.48 -14.09
CA VAL A 283 -13.28 -86.83 -15.43
C VAL A 283 -12.30 -87.75 -16.17
N ARG A 284 -10.99 -87.50 -16.06
CA ARG A 284 -9.95 -88.38 -16.63
C ARG A 284 -10.06 -89.80 -16.05
N GLN A 285 -10.15 -89.92 -14.74
CA GLN A 285 -10.32 -91.21 -14.05
C GLN A 285 -11.63 -91.91 -14.41
N ALA A 286 -12.74 -91.15 -14.51
CA ALA A 286 -14.03 -91.67 -14.96
C ALA A 286 -13.96 -92.19 -16.41
N ASN A 287 -13.30 -91.46 -17.31
CA ASN A 287 -13.10 -91.90 -18.69
C ASN A 287 -12.21 -93.16 -18.76
N GLU A 288 -11.15 -93.24 -17.96
CA GLU A 288 -10.33 -94.46 -17.87
C GLU A 288 -11.14 -95.67 -17.37
N THR A 289 -12.00 -95.48 -16.38
CA THR A 289 -12.89 -96.55 -15.89
C THR A 289 -13.96 -96.94 -16.91
N ILE A 290 -14.58 -95.98 -17.59
CA ILE A 290 -15.50 -96.25 -18.71
C ILE A 290 -14.79 -97.06 -19.79
N THR A 291 -13.56 -96.66 -20.17
CA THR A 291 -12.77 -97.37 -21.19
C THR A 291 -12.47 -98.81 -20.75
N LYS A 292 -12.08 -99.01 -19.48
CA LYS A 292 -11.86 -100.34 -18.90
C LYS A 292 -13.14 -101.19 -18.91
N LEU A 293 -14.28 -100.62 -18.50
CA LEU A 293 -15.57 -101.30 -18.50
C LEU A 293 -16.05 -101.63 -19.92
N GLN A 294 -15.83 -100.74 -20.89
CA GLN A 294 -16.11 -101.00 -22.31
C GLN A 294 -15.24 -102.12 -22.86
N ALA A 295 -13.94 -102.15 -22.54
CA ALA A 295 -13.05 -103.24 -22.91
C ALA A 295 -13.49 -104.58 -22.29
N GLN A 296 -13.88 -104.58 -21.01
CA GLN A 296 -14.43 -105.77 -20.33
C GLN A 296 -15.76 -106.23 -20.93
N LEU A 297 -16.64 -105.29 -21.33
CA LEU A 297 -17.89 -105.61 -22.03
C LEU A 297 -17.61 -106.22 -23.41
N GLN A 298 -16.64 -105.71 -24.16
CA GLN A 298 -16.22 -106.33 -25.42
C GLN A 298 -15.68 -107.74 -25.18
N GLU A 299 -14.80 -107.93 -24.20
CA GLU A 299 -14.23 -109.23 -23.83
C GLU A 299 -15.31 -110.25 -23.42
N LYS A 300 -16.29 -109.83 -22.59
CA LYS A 300 -17.46 -110.66 -22.25
C LYS A 300 -18.34 -110.97 -23.46
N SER A 301 -18.59 -110.00 -24.34
CA SER A 301 -19.38 -110.23 -25.56
C SER A 301 -18.68 -111.20 -26.53
N THR A 302 -17.34 -111.19 -26.57
CA THR A 302 -16.56 -112.16 -27.35
C THR A 302 -16.47 -113.52 -26.67
N SER A 303 -16.46 -113.58 -25.34
CA SER A 303 -16.38 -114.82 -24.56
C SER A 303 -17.69 -115.61 -24.54
N GLU A 304 -18.87 -114.96 -24.60
CA GLU A 304 -20.16 -115.66 -24.68
C GLU A 304 -20.47 -116.22 -26.08
N LEU A 305 -19.72 -115.82 -27.11
CA LEU A 305 -19.85 -116.32 -28.50
C LEU A 305 -18.89 -117.48 -28.84
N GLN A 306 -17.98 -117.86 -27.94
CA GLN A 306 -17.07 -118.98 -28.12
C GLN A 306 -17.68 -120.25 -27.49
N VAL A 307 -18.63 -120.87 -28.20
CA VAL A 307 -19.06 -122.25 -27.89
C VAL A 307 -17.99 -123.19 -28.44
N ASP A 308 -17.27 -123.85 -27.53
CA ASP A 308 -16.26 -124.86 -27.81
C ASP A 308 -16.96 -126.11 -28.36
N VAL A 309 -17.17 -126.16 -29.68
CA VAL A 309 -17.66 -127.36 -30.35
C VAL A 309 -16.46 -128.24 -30.63
N ASP A 310 -16.39 -129.39 -29.96
CA ASP A 310 -15.39 -130.44 -30.20
C ASP A 310 -15.66 -131.12 -31.56
N ILE A 311 -15.23 -130.42 -32.62
CA ILE A 311 -15.35 -130.86 -34.02
C ILE A 311 -14.57 -132.17 -34.24
N ASP A 312 -13.52 -132.42 -33.47
CA ASP A 312 -12.70 -133.63 -33.60
C ASP A 312 -13.38 -134.85 -32.97
N GLY A 313 -14.08 -134.68 -31.84
CA GLY A 313 -14.94 -135.71 -31.25
C GLY A 313 -16.10 -136.13 -32.16
N LEU A 314 -16.77 -135.17 -32.80
CA LEU A 314 -17.85 -135.45 -33.77
C LEU A 314 -17.35 -136.15 -35.04
N ASN A 315 -16.14 -135.83 -35.49
CA ASN A 315 -15.54 -136.50 -36.66
C ASN A 315 -15.11 -137.95 -36.38
N ALA A 316 -14.82 -138.29 -35.12
CA ALA A 316 -14.53 -139.67 -34.72
C ALA A 316 -15.81 -140.53 -34.74
N GLU A 317 -16.93 -140.00 -34.23
CA GLU A 317 -18.23 -140.68 -34.18
C GLU A 317 -18.81 -140.93 -35.58
N ILE A 318 -18.62 -139.99 -36.52
CA ILE A 318 -19.00 -140.19 -37.94
C ILE A 318 -18.22 -141.34 -38.57
N ARG A 319 -16.94 -141.50 -38.22
CA ARG A 319 -16.07 -142.54 -38.80
C ARG A 319 -16.46 -143.93 -38.27
N GLU A 320 -16.80 -144.04 -36.99
CA GLU A 320 -17.31 -145.28 -36.37
C GLU A 320 -18.66 -145.71 -36.98
N LEU A 321 -19.58 -144.76 -37.20
CA LEU A 321 -20.86 -145.03 -37.88
C LEU A 321 -20.70 -145.42 -39.36
N MET A 322 -19.65 -144.94 -40.03
CA MET A 322 -19.35 -145.36 -41.41
C MET A 322 -18.85 -146.80 -41.48
N ASP A 323 -18.03 -147.23 -40.53
CA ASP A 323 -17.53 -148.61 -40.43
C ASP A 323 -18.67 -149.59 -40.09
N ASP A 324 -19.57 -149.22 -39.16
CA ASP A 324 -20.76 -150.01 -38.83
C ASP A 324 -21.71 -150.20 -40.03
N ARG A 325 -21.91 -149.15 -40.83
CA ARG A 325 -22.71 -149.21 -42.06
C ARG A 325 -22.10 -150.19 -43.06
N ASP A 326 -20.78 -150.21 -43.21
CA ASP A 326 -20.11 -151.05 -44.21
C ASP A 326 -20.07 -152.52 -43.76
N LEU A 327 -20.01 -152.78 -42.44
CA LEU A 327 -20.23 -154.11 -41.86
C LEU A 327 -21.67 -154.61 -42.07
N LEU A 328 -22.66 -153.74 -41.89
CA LEU A 328 -24.07 -154.06 -42.13
C LEU A 328 -24.35 -154.35 -43.61
N LYS A 329 -23.71 -153.65 -44.55
CA LYS A 329 -23.80 -153.96 -45.99
C LYS A 329 -23.28 -155.35 -46.32
N LEU A 330 -22.14 -155.73 -45.75
CA LEU A 330 -21.58 -157.08 -45.93
C LEU A 330 -22.54 -158.16 -45.40
N ARG A 331 -23.22 -157.88 -44.28
CA ARG A 331 -24.19 -158.80 -43.69
C ARG A 331 -25.47 -158.92 -44.51
N VAL A 332 -25.90 -157.84 -45.16
CA VAL A 332 -27.03 -157.85 -46.10
C VAL A 332 -26.70 -158.66 -47.36
N GLU A 333 -25.51 -158.49 -47.94
CA GLU A 333 -25.07 -159.31 -49.10
C GLU A 333 -24.97 -160.81 -48.75
N GLU A 334 -24.54 -161.15 -47.53
CA GLU A 334 -24.49 -162.53 -47.05
C GLU A 334 -25.90 -163.14 -46.86
N LEU A 335 -26.88 -162.35 -46.42
CA LEU A 335 -28.27 -162.77 -46.26
C LEU A 335 -29.00 -162.91 -47.62
N GLU A 336 -28.71 -162.05 -48.60
CA GLU A 336 -29.24 -162.16 -49.97
C GLU A 336 -28.73 -163.43 -50.68
N SER A 337 -27.46 -163.79 -50.47
CA SER A 337 -26.86 -165.06 -50.92
C SER A 337 -27.53 -166.30 -50.32
N GLN A 338 -28.00 -166.22 -49.07
CA GLN A 338 -28.70 -167.33 -48.39
C GLN A 338 -30.17 -167.48 -48.84
N VAL A 339 -30.83 -166.41 -49.27
CA VAL A 339 -32.21 -166.43 -49.81
C VAL A 339 -32.25 -166.99 -51.24
N ALA A 340 -31.22 -166.76 -52.05
CA ALA A 340 -31.11 -167.30 -53.41
C ALA A 340 -30.96 -168.84 -53.47
N LYS A 341 -30.44 -169.49 -52.41
CA LYS A 341 -30.25 -170.96 -52.37
C LYS A 341 -31.43 -171.75 -51.77
N LYS A 342 -32.47 -171.09 -51.25
CA LYS A 342 -33.58 -171.74 -50.52
C LYS A 342 -34.91 -171.86 -51.27
N SER A 343 -34.98 -171.46 -52.55
CA SER A 343 -36.22 -171.51 -53.35
C SER A 343 -36.06 -172.22 -54.71
N ARG A 344 -36.03 -173.58 -54.72
CA ARG A 344 -36.75 -174.45 -55.69
C ARG A 344 -36.35 -175.93 -55.62
N LYS A 345 -37.23 -176.74 -55.03
CA LYS A 345 -37.56 -178.15 -55.36
C LYS A 345 -38.82 -178.54 -54.54
N PRO A 346 -39.63 -179.56 -54.92
CA PRO A 346 -40.27 -179.89 -56.21
C PRO A 346 -41.80 -180.23 -56.03
N VAL A 347 -42.53 -180.63 -57.10
CA VAL A 347 -43.57 -181.72 -57.18
C VAL A 347 -44.57 -181.59 -58.37
N ALA A 348 -44.75 -182.72 -59.09
CA ALA A 348 -45.82 -183.21 -60.01
C ALA A 348 -46.18 -182.40 -61.30
N ALA A 349 -46.38 -182.98 -62.49
CA ALA A 349 -46.59 -184.36 -62.95
C ALA A 349 -45.71 -184.72 -64.17
#